data_AF-A0A812ZN89-F1
#
_entry.id   AF-A0A812ZN89-F1
#
_cell.length_a   1.000
_cell.length_b   1.000
_cell.length_c   1.000
_cell.angle_alpha   90.00
_cell.angle_beta   90.00
_cell.angle_gamma   90.00
#
_symmetry.space_group_name_H-M   'P 1'
#
loop_
_entity.id
_entity.type
_entity.pdbx_description
1 polymer ?
#
loop_
_entity_poly.entity_id
_entity_poly.type
_entity_poly.pdbx_seq_one_letter_code
_entity_poly.pdbx_strand_id
1 'polypeptide(L)'
;MLVDAFTTHSTKSQGTVILLHLRRSTSFFGETTDYDGNLVEGLMNLCMERRETGKKPVMLCVVTRETILQSQAFFLNSRNLNGEVQASNLSRDMTEKYVMHITGAAAGVAPDLLQYVFESSGGNPFGVEVVLQELRQGGAVQVSEEGFLELSDGDEANLSQLAYPESLIGIALASWEKLLPHQQDLVKNVAMCSQEADCEVLNILDLAESFGSSSLDCVHHACIECDMQFHEDSCTVVLETTSK
;
A
#
# COMPACT_ATOMS: atom_id res chain seq x y z
N MET A 1 8.68 8.01 24.11
CA MET A 1 7.53 7.09 24.11
C MET A 1 6.29 7.86 23.72
N LEU A 2 5.61 7.46 22.65
CA LEU A 2 4.19 7.71 22.47
C LEU A 2 3.63 6.44 21.84
N VAL A 3 3.09 5.56 22.69
CA VAL A 3 2.09 4.60 22.21
C VAL A 3 0.94 5.47 21.74
N ASP A 4 0.82 5.64 20.42
CA ASP A 4 -0.09 6.62 19.82
C ASP A 4 -1.54 6.14 19.97
N ALA A 5 -1.73 4.82 19.88
CA ALA A 5 -3.01 4.16 20.11
C ALA A 5 -2.79 2.73 20.63
N PHE A 6 -3.67 2.33 21.54
CA PHE A 6 -3.80 0.95 22.01
C PHE A 6 -5.26 0.54 21.88
N THR A 7 -5.54 -0.41 21.00
CA THR A 7 -6.90 -0.91 20.78
C THR A 7 -6.92 -2.40 21.09
N THR A 8 -7.86 -2.81 21.93
CA THR A 8 -8.09 -4.22 22.23
C THR A 8 -9.49 -4.63 21.82
N HIS A 9 -9.56 -5.65 20.97
CA HIS A 9 -10.82 -6.32 20.67
C HIS A 9 -10.74 -7.71 21.29
N SER A 10 -11.58 -7.94 22.30
CA SER A 10 -11.67 -9.24 22.95
C SER A 10 -13.10 -9.77 22.86
N THR A 11 -13.22 -11.05 22.54
CA THR A 11 -14.48 -11.77 22.68
C THR A 11 -14.30 -12.83 23.76
N LYS A 12 -15.39 -13.14 24.48
CA LYS A 12 -15.34 -14.15 25.56
C LYS A 12 -14.88 -15.52 25.06
N SER A 13 -15.04 -15.83 23.77
CA SER A 13 -14.79 -17.15 23.17
C SER A 13 -13.58 -17.23 22.23
N GLN A 14 -13.14 -16.14 21.57
CA GLN A 14 -12.22 -16.25 20.42
C GLN A 14 -10.84 -15.58 20.59
N GLY A 15 -10.54 -14.98 21.75
CA GLY A 15 -9.21 -14.44 22.04
C GLY A 15 -9.17 -12.91 22.13
N THR A 16 -7.96 -12.36 22.02
CA THR A 16 -7.69 -10.90 22.11
C THR A 16 -6.84 -10.45 20.94
N VAL A 17 -7.30 -9.44 20.20
CA VAL A 17 -6.47 -8.71 19.23
C VAL A 17 -5.88 -7.49 19.94
N ILE A 18 -4.56 -7.32 19.85
CA ILE A 18 -3.80 -6.17 20.33
C ILE A 18 -3.22 -5.48 19.10
N LEU A 19 -3.66 -4.24 18.84
CA LEU A 19 -3.06 -3.36 17.85
C LEU A 19 -2.09 -2.41 18.54
N LEU A 20 -0.82 -2.50 18.16
CA LEU A 20 0.26 -1.68 18.69
C LEU A 20 0.83 -0.79 17.58
N HIS A 21 0.56 0.52 17.67
CA HIS A 21 1.15 1.52 16.79
C HIS A 21 2.41 2.10 17.43
N LEU A 22 3.57 1.77 16.87
CA LEU A 22 4.86 2.31 17.31
C LEU A 22 5.19 3.55 16.47
N ARG A 23 4.92 4.74 17.00
CA ARG A 23 5.25 6.00 16.33
C ARG A 23 6.61 6.51 16.78
N ARG A 24 7.51 6.78 15.83
CA ARG A 24 8.66 7.65 16.08
C ARG A 24 8.20 9.10 16.06
N SER A 25 8.51 9.84 17.11
CA SER A 25 8.35 11.30 17.13
C SER A 25 9.26 11.88 16.05
N THR A 26 8.70 12.68 15.13
CA THR A 26 9.44 13.34 14.06
C THR A 26 10.37 14.46 14.57
N SER A 27 10.31 14.78 15.86
CA SER A 27 11.01 15.92 16.45
C SER A 27 12.43 15.67 16.91
N PHE A 28 12.94 14.44 17.01
CA PHE A 28 14.33 14.19 17.35
C PHE A 28 14.82 12.88 16.73
N PHE A 29 16.07 12.90 16.23
CA PHE A 29 16.88 11.72 15.93
C PHE A 29 16.90 10.80 17.16
N GLY A 30 15.93 9.90 17.26
CA GLY A 30 15.85 8.89 18.31
C GLY A 30 16.27 7.56 17.71
N GLU A 31 17.43 7.06 18.14
CA GLU A 31 17.77 5.64 18.07
C GLU A 31 16.55 4.79 18.48
N THR A 32 16.41 3.59 17.92
CA THR A 32 15.45 2.61 18.44
C THR A 32 15.77 2.43 19.91
N THR A 33 14.97 3.02 20.80
CA THR A 33 15.20 2.86 22.22
C THR A 33 14.99 1.39 22.54
N ASP A 34 15.95 0.74 23.22
CA ASP A 34 15.87 -0.66 23.67
C ASP A 34 14.51 -1.02 24.28
N TYR A 35 13.83 -0.01 24.83
CA TYR A 35 12.47 -0.05 25.34
C TYR A 35 11.39 -0.53 24.34
N ASP A 36 11.41 -0.07 23.09
CA ASP A 36 10.41 -0.47 22.07
C ASP A 36 10.61 -1.95 21.71
N GLY A 37 11.87 -2.38 21.60
CA GLY A 37 12.24 -3.78 21.41
C GLY A 37 11.74 -4.66 22.57
N ASN A 38 11.98 -4.25 23.82
CA ASN A 38 11.55 -4.97 25.01
C ASN A 38 10.03 -5.12 25.11
N LEU A 39 9.27 -4.09 24.72
CA LEU A 39 7.79 -4.13 24.76
C LEU A 39 7.23 -5.11 23.72
N VAL A 40 7.77 -5.05 22.50
CA VAL A 40 7.40 -5.97 21.43
C VAL A 40 7.80 -7.40 21.79
N GLU A 41 9.00 -7.61 22.32
CA GLU A 41 9.47 -8.92 22.79
C GLU A 41 8.58 -9.47 23.92
N GLY A 42 8.19 -8.63 24.88
CA GLY A 42 7.27 -9.01 25.96
C GLY A 42 5.90 -9.48 25.43
N LEU A 43 5.35 -8.79 24.43
CA LEU A 43 4.09 -9.18 23.80
C LEU A 43 4.24 -10.45 22.94
N MET A 44 5.36 -10.63 22.26
CA MET A 44 5.68 -11.88 21.53
C MET A 44 5.81 -13.07 22.48
N ASN A 45 6.51 -12.91 23.61
CA ASN A 45 6.63 -13.94 24.64
C ASN A 45 5.26 -14.34 25.20
N LEU A 46 4.36 -13.37 25.40
CA LEU A 46 2.98 -13.64 25.81
C LEU A 46 2.21 -14.45 24.74
N CYS A 47 2.42 -14.16 23.45
CA CYS A 47 1.80 -14.93 22.37
C CYS A 47 2.33 -16.38 22.34
N MET A 48 3.64 -16.57 22.52
CA MET A 48 4.26 -17.90 22.59
C MET A 48 3.76 -18.70 23.80
N GLU A 49 3.78 -18.12 25.00
CA GLU A 49 3.28 -18.78 26.22
C GLU A 49 1.82 -19.22 26.05
N ARG A 50 0.96 -18.37 25.48
CA ARG A 50 -0.45 -18.71 25.28
C ARG A 50 -0.65 -19.82 24.26
N ARG A 51 0.16 -19.84 23.19
CA ARG A 51 0.16 -20.94 22.21
C ARG A 51 0.55 -22.27 22.85
N GLU A 52 1.63 -22.29 23.64
CA GLU A 52 2.12 -23.51 24.28
C GLU A 52 1.18 -24.03 25.37
N THR A 53 0.59 -23.11 26.15
CA THR A 53 -0.32 -23.46 27.26
C THR A 53 -1.77 -23.72 26.82
N GLY A 54 -2.08 -23.56 25.53
CA GLY A 54 -3.44 -23.70 24.99
C GLY A 54 -4.43 -22.65 25.55
N LYS A 55 -3.93 -21.56 26.11
CA LYS A 55 -4.74 -20.42 26.57
C LYS A 55 -5.30 -19.67 25.35
N LYS A 56 -6.30 -18.82 25.58
CA LYS A 56 -6.97 -18.06 24.52
C LYS A 56 -5.96 -17.29 23.63
N PRO A 57 -6.11 -17.33 22.29
CA PRO A 57 -5.13 -16.77 21.37
C PRO A 57 -5.02 -15.25 21.52
N VAL A 58 -3.80 -14.74 21.31
CA VAL A 58 -3.51 -13.31 21.20
C VAL A 58 -2.98 -13.05 19.81
N MET A 59 -3.61 -12.12 19.10
CA MET A 59 -3.08 -11.61 17.83
C MET A 59 -2.44 -10.25 18.10
N LEU A 60 -1.12 -10.17 17.93
CA LEU A 60 -0.38 -8.92 18.04
C LEU A 60 -0.14 -8.37 16.64
N CYS A 61 -0.70 -7.20 16.34
CA CYS A 61 -0.39 -6.46 15.13
C CYS A 61 0.54 -5.30 15.49
N VAL A 62 1.79 -5.36 15.05
CA VAL A 62 2.77 -4.28 15.23
C VAL A 62 2.86 -3.51 13.92
N VAL A 63 2.42 -2.24 13.95
CA VAL A 63 2.59 -1.33 12.82
C VAL A 63 3.81 -0.46 13.09
N THR A 64 4.86 -0.64 12.30
CA THR A 64 6.12 0.09 12.45
C THR A 64 6.71 0.47 11.09
N ARG A 65 7.54 1.53 11.07
CA ARG A 65 8.46 1.81 9.96
C ARG A 65 9.64 0.83 10.00
N GLU A 66 10.22 0.59 8.84
CA GLU A 66 11.22 -0.44 8.51
C GLU A 66 12.40 -0.56 9.50
N THR A 67 12.78 0.52 10.17
CA THR A 67 13.93 0.55 11.07
C THR A 67 13.78 -0.29 12.35
N ILE A 68 12.56 -0.55 12.86
CA ILE A 68 12.37 -1.43 14.04
C ILE A 68 12.49 -2.91 13.65
N LEU A 69 12.24 -3.22 12.37
CA LEU A 69 12.38 -4.58 11.83
C LEU A 69 13.84 -5.04 11.81
N GLN A 70 14.82 -4.14 11.94
CA GLN A 70 16.25 -4.52 11.95
C GLN A 70 16.66 -5.37 13.17
N SER A 71 15.82 -5.52 14.19
CA SER A 71 16.08 -6.46 15.28
C SER A 71 15.94 -7.91 14.79
N GLN A 72 17.07 -8.61 14.68
CA GLN A 72 17.11 -10.01 14.25
C GLN A 72 16.26 -10.93 15.16
N ALA A 73 16.15 -10.59 16.46
CA ALA A 73 15.33 -11.31 17.42
C ALA A 73 13.82 -11.16 17.15
N PHE A 74 13.38 -9.98 16.67
CA PHE A 74 11.98 -9.73 16.31
C PHE A 74 11.53 -10.68 15.19
N PHE A 75 12.30 -10.76 14.10
CA PHE A 75 11.98 -11.64 12.97
C PHE A 75 12.04 -13.12 13.33
N LEU A 76 12.99 -13.54 14.17
CA LEU A 76 13.07 -14.93 14.62
C LEU A 76 11.81 -15.33 15.40
N ASN A 77 11.37 -14.48 16.33
CA ASN A 77 10.20 -14.75 17.16
C ASN A 77 8.88 -14.63 16.38
N SER A 78 8.75 -13.68 15.46
CA SER A 78 7.57 -13.55 14.59
C SER A 78 7.40 -14.77 13.68
N ARG A 79 8.49 -15.27 13.09
CA ARG A 79 8.49 -16.48 12.26
C ARG A 79 8.12 -17.73 13.06
N ASN A 80 8.65 -17.89 14.26
CA ASN A 80 8.28 -19.01 15.15
C ASN A 80 6.78 -19.01 15.48
N LEU A 81 6.15 -17.83 15.52
CA LEU A 81 4.73 -17.65 15.75
C LEU A 81 3.86 -17.78 14.48
N ASN A 82 4.45 -17.96 13.29
CA ASN A 82 3.77 -17.77 12.00
C ASN A 82 3.04 -16.41 11.93
N GLY A 83 3.58 -15.40 12.62
CA GLY A 83 2.92 -14.09 12.83
C GLY A 83 3.35 -13.01 11.84
N GLU A 84 4.30 -13.32 10.95
CA GLU A 84 4.70 -12.41 9.89
C GLU A 84 3.65 -12.43 8.78
N VAL A 85 2.94 -11.32 8.63
CA VAL A 85 2.03 -11.08 7.50
C VAL A 85 2.58 -9.87 6.77
N GLN A 86 3.10 -10.09 5.56
CA GLN A 86 3.49 -9.00 4.68
C GLN A 86 2.22 -8.28 4.23
N ALA A 87 2.10 -7.00 4.57
CA ALA A 87 1.05 -6.16 4.05
C ALA A 87 1.46 -5.70 2.64
N SER A 88 0.86 -6.30 1.62
CA SER A 88 0.92 -5.81 0.25
C SER A 88 -0.30 -4.96 -0.06
N ASN A 89 -0.23 -4.18 -1.14
CA ASN A 89 -1.45 -3.65 -1.75
C ASN A 89 -2.38 -4.81 -2.15
N LEU A 90 -3.68 -4.53 -2.18
CA LEU A 90 -4.69 -5.48 -2.60
C LEU A 90 -4.53 -5.76 -4.09
N SER A 91 -4.72 -7.00 -4.52
CA SER A 91 -4.95 -7.28 -5.94
C SER A 91 -6.29 -6.69 -6.39
N ARG A 92 -6.55 -6.66 -7.70
CA ARG A 92 -7.85 -6.25 -8.26
C ARG A 92 -9.02 -7.01 -7.63
N ASP A 93 -8.93 -8.34 -7.54
CA ASP A 93 -9.96 -9.20 -6.94
C ASP A 93 -10.16 -8.93 -5.44
N MET A 94 -9.08 -8.61 -4.73
CA MET A 94 -9.15 -8.27 -3.30
C MET A 94 -9.68 -6.86 -3.09
N THR A 95 -9.40 -5.94 -4.02
CA THR A 95 -9.95 -4.59 -4.06
C THR A 95 -11.46 -4.66 -4.24
N GLU A 96 -11.97 -5.49 -5.16
CA GLU A 96 -13.41 -5.69 -5.33
C GLU A 96 -14.09 -6.13 -4.03
N LYS A 97 -13.55 -7.18 -3.39
CA LYS A 97 -14.08 -7.67 -2.10
C LYS A 97 -14.04 -6.60 -1.01
N TYR A 98 -12.98 -5.79 -0.99
CA TYR A 98 -12.84 -4.69 -0.03
C TYR A 98 -13.88 -3.59 -0.29
N VAL A 99 -14.03 -3.17 -1.55
CA VAL A 99 -15.04 -2.19 -1.99
C VAL A 99 -16.44 -2.67 -1.64
N MET A 100 -16.80 -3.92 -1.98
CA MET A 100 -18.08 -4.53 -1.62
C MET A 100 -18.33 -4.48 -0.11
N HIS A 101 -17.32 -4.79 0.70
CA HIS A 101 -17.42 -4.76 2.16
C HIS A 101 -17.73 -3.36 2.71
N ILE A 102 -16.99 -2.34 2.27
CA ILE A 102 -17.15 -0.96 2.78
C ILE A 102 -18.31 -0.20 2.13
N THR A 103 -18.88 -0.74 1.06
CA THR A 103 -20.05 -0.16 0.37
C THR A 103 -21.36 -0.86 0.66
N GLY A 104 -21.33 -2.09 1.16
CA GLY A 104 -22.53 -2.91 1.28
C GLY A 104 -23.07 -3.42 -0.06
N ALA A 105 -22.33 -3.25 -1.15
CA ALA A 105 -22.66 -3.80 -2.46
C ALA A 105 -22.48 -5.33 -2.44
N ALA A 106 -23.53 -6.04 -2.06
CA ALA A 106 -23.48 -7.48 -1.83
C ALA A 106 -23.34 -8.30 -3.12
N ALA A 107 -23.74 -7.74 -4.27
CA ALA A 107 -23.73 -8.46 -5.55
C ALA A 107 -22.43 -8.28 -6.33
N GLY A 108 -21.77 -7.12 -6.22
CA GLY A 108 -20.49 -6.85 -6.88
C GLY A 108 -20.22 -5.37 -7.12
N VAL A 109 -19.17 -5.09 -7.89
CA VAL A 109 -18.81 -3.74 -8.36
C VAL A 109 -18.79 -3.73 -9.88
N ALA A 110 -19.35 -2.70 -10.51
CA ALA A 110 -19.29 -2.53 -11.96
C ALA A 110 -17.83 -2.58 -12.44
N PRO A 111 -17.49 -3.33 -13.51
CA PRO A 111 -16.10 -3.58 -13.92
C PRO A 111 -15.28 -2.32 -14.18
N ASP A 112 -15.87 -1.32 -14.83
CA ASP A 112 -15.18 -0.07 -15.18
C ASP A 112 -14.90 0.79 -13.94
N LEU A 113 -15.86 0.83 -13.00
CA LEU A 113 -15.67 1.49 -11.71
C LEU A 113 -14.61 0.79 -10.87
N LEU A 114 -14.61 -0.55 -10.84
CA LEU A 114 -13.60 -1.33 -10.15
C LEU A 114 -12.20 -1.06 -10.74
N GLN A 115 -12.11 -0.98 -12.07
CA GLN A 115 -10.87 -0.66 -12.76
C GLN A 115 -10.36 0.70 -12.30
N TYR A 116 -11.18 1.74 -12.41
CA TYR A 116 -10.80 3.09 -11.98
C TYR A 116 -10.39 3.17 -10.51
N VAL A 117 -11.11 2.51 -9.60
CA VAL A 117 -10.78 2.50 -8.17
C VAL A 117 -9.46 1.79 -7.92
N PHE A 118 -9.25 0.62 -8.51
CA PHE A 118 -8.02 -0.15 -8.36
C PHE A 118 -6.82 0.63 -8.90
N GLU A 119 -7.00 1.27 -10.03
CA GLU A 119 -5.97 2.01 -10.72
C GLU A 119 -5.57 3.30 -10.00
N SER A 120 -6.57 4.09 -9.65
CA SER A 120 -6.34 5.33 -8.91
C SER A 120 -5.71 5.06 -7.54
N SER A 121 -5.98 3.92 -6.91
CA SER A 121 -5.49 3.61 -5.56
C SER A 121 -4.24 2.75 -5.52
N GLY A 122 -3.83 2.11 -6.61
CA GLY A 122 -2.77 1.10 -6.57
C GLY A 122 -3.12 -0.15 -5.76
N GLY A 123 -4.41 -0.38 -5.47
CA GLY A 123 -4.85 -1.39 -4.51
C GLY A 123 -4.57 -1.04 -3.04
N ASN A 124 -4.14 0.19 -2.74
CA ASN A 124 -3.93 0.64 -1.37
C ASN A 124 -5.28 0.81 -0.65
N PRO A 125 -5.55 0.13 0.48
CA PRO A 125 -6.86 0.21 1.15
C PRO A 125 -7.29 1.63 1.54
N PHE A 126 -6.34 2.47 1.99
CA PHE A 126 -6.62 3.87 2.28
C PHE A 126 -6.94 4.64 1.00
N GLY A 127 -6.18 4.41 -0.07
CA GLY A 127 -6.46 5.02 -1.37
C GLY A 127 -7.83 4.64 -1.92
N VAL A 128 -8.23 3.37 -1.80
CA VAL A 128 -9.57 2.88 -2.18
C VAL A 128 -10.66 3.66 -1.45
N GLU A 129 -10.52 3.85 -0.13
CA GLU A 129 -11.50 4.61 0.66
C GLU A 129 -11.58 6.08 0.24
N VAL A 130 -10.45 6.73 -0.02
CA VAL A 130 -10.41 8.13 -0.50
C VAL A 130 -11.13 8.27 -1.84
N VAL A 131 -10.80 7.43 -2.82
CA VAL A 131 -11.43 7.45 -4.15
C VAL A 131 -12.94 7.26 -4.03
N LEU A 132 -13.38 6.24 -3.29
CA LEU A 132 -14.80 5.97 -3.09
C LEU A 132 -15.52 7.09 -2.34
N GLN A 133 -14.86 7.70 -1.35
CA GLN A 133 -15.43 8.81 -0.60
C GLN A 133 -15.68 10.01 -1.52
N GLU A 134 -14.72 10.37 -2.37
CA GLU A 134 -14.88 11.47 -3.32
C GLU A 134 -15.96 11.18 -4.36
N LEU A 135 -15.98 9.97 -4.93
CA LEU A 135 -17.03 9.54 -5.88
C LEU A 135 -18.44 9.62 -5.26
N ARG A 136 -18.59 9.22 -4.00
CA ARG A 136 -19.87 9.32 -3.27
C ARG A 136 -20.26 10.75 -2.96
N GLN A 137 -19.32 11.58 -2.54
CA GLN A 137 -19.57 12.99 -2.24
C GLN A 137 -19.95 13.76 -3.50
N GLY A 138 -19.38 13.41 -4.65
CA GLY A 138 -19.76 13.93 -5.96
C GLY A 138 -21.09 13.37 -6.49
N GLY A 139 -21.65 12.33 -5.87
CA GLY A 139 -22.86 11.66 -6.34
C GLY A 139 -22.66 10.75 -7.56
N ALA A 140 -21.40 10.49 -7.95
CA ALA A 140 -21.05 9.74 -9.16
C ALA A 140 -21.29 8.24 -9.05
N VAL A 141 -21.43 7.70 -7.82
CA VAL A 141 -21.66 6.28 -7.58
C VAL A 141 -22.86 6.04 -6.68
N GLN A 142 -23.57 4.95 -6.93
CA GLN A 142 -24.71 4.48 -6.15
C GLN A 142 -24.71 2.96 -6.03
N VAL A 143 -25.43 2.44 -5.05
CA VAL A 143 -25.72 1.00 -4.96
C VAL A 143 -27.07 0.76 -5.60
N SER A 144 -27.08 -0.05 -6.66
CA SER A 144 -28.28 -0.41 -7.42
C SER A 144 -29.26 -1.23 -6.59
N GLU A 145 -30.51 -1.34 -7.05
CA GLU A 145 -31.51 -2.22 -6.40
C GLU A 145 -31.09 -3.69 -6.41
N GLU A 146 -30.27 -4.09 -7.38
CA GLU A 146 -29.70 -5.43 -7.50
C GLU A 146 -28.50 -5.65 -6.55
N GLY A 147 -28.04 -4.60 -5.86
CA GLY A 147 -26.95 -4.66 -4.89
C GLY A 147 -25.57 -4.53 -5.49
N PHE A 148 -25.44 -4.00 -6.71
CA PHE A 148 -24.16 -3.67 -7.33
C PHE A 148 -23.76 -2.23 -7.03
N LEU A 149 -22.47 -1.97 -6.85
CA LEU A 149 -21.94 -0.61 -6.87
C LEU A 149 -21.69 -0.19 -8.33
N GLU A 150 -22.38 0.85 -8.79
CA GLU A 150 -22.34 1.33 -10.17
C GLU A 150 -22.29 2.86 -10.23
N LEU A 151 -22.09 3.39 -11.44
CA LEU A 151 -22.17 4.83 -11.70
C LEU A 151 -23.63 5.29 -11.65
N SER A 152 -23.87 6.51 -11.18
CA SER A 152 -25.21 7.09 -11.10
C SER A 152 -25.75 7.44 -12.49
N ASP A 153 -27.07 7.23 -12.70
CA ASP A 153 -27.75 7.57 -13.97
C ASP A 153 -27.62 9.06 -14.31
N GLY A 154 -27.08 9.37 -15.49
CA GLY A 154 -26.81 10.74 -15.96
C GLY A 154 -25.35 11.17 -15.84
N ASP A 155 -24.57 10.43 -15.03
CA ASP A 155 -23.11 10.50 -14.96
C ASP A 155 -22.48 9.29 -15.66
N GLU A 156 -22.88 9.03 -16.92
CA GLU A 156 -21.94 8.55 -17.95
C GLU A 156 -20.83 9.60 -18.22
N ALA A 157 -20.51 10.44 -17.22
CA ALA A 157 -19.31 11.21 -17.13
C ALA A 157 -18.18 10.19 -17.08
N ASN A 158 -17.61 9.95 -18.27
CA ASN A 158 -16.33 9.30 -18.48
C ASN A 158 -15.48 9.41 -17.21
N LEU A 159 -15.21 8.28 -16.54
CA LEU A 159 -14.35 8.22 -15.35
C LEU A 159 -13.02 8.99 -15.58
N SER A 160 -12.58 9.08 -16.83
CA SER A 160 -11.43 9.86 -17.30
C SER A 160 -11.56 11.40 -17.22
N GLN A 161 -12.75 11.94 -16.97
CA GLN A 161 -12.99 13.38 -16.78
C GLN A 161 -13.04 13.79 -15.30
N LEU A 162 -13.11 12.82 -14.38
CA LEU A 162 -13.06 13.11 -12.96
C LEU A 162 -11.67 13.61 -12.59
N ALA A 163 -11.63 14.70 -11.82
CA ALA A 163 -10.38 15.18 -11.27
C ALA A 163 -9.77 14.09 -10.38
N TYR A 164 -8.47 13.85 -10.52
CA TYR A 164 -7.77 12.89 -9.68
C TYR A 164 -7.77 13.38 -8.22
N PRO A 165 -7.98 12.49 -7.22
CA PRO A 165 -8.10 12.90 -5.82
C PRO A 165 -6.91 13.71 -5.28
N GLU A 166 -7.15 14.94 -4.81
CA GLU A 166 -6.09 15.81 -4.28
C GLU A 166 -5.36 15.17 -3.09
N SER A 167 -6.09 14.41 -2.28
CA SER A 167 -5.53 13.69 -1.13
C SER A 167 -4.46 12.67 -1.57
N LEU A 168 -4.68 12.00 -2.71
CA LEU A 168 -3.72 11.05 -3.27
C LEU A 168 -2.52 11.75 -3.89
N ILE A 169 -2.73 12.91 -4.54
CA ILE A 169 -1.64 13.76 -5.02
C ILE A 169 -0.71 14.14 -3.86
N GLY A 170 -1.28 14.60 -2.74
CA GLY A 170 -0.52 14.95 -1.55
C GLY A 170 0.31 13.79 -1.00
N ILE A 171 -0.25 12.58 -0.99
CA ILE A 171 0.46 11.37 -0.56
C ILE A 171 1.57 10.99 -1.53
N ALA A 172 1.29 11.05 -2.83
CA ALA A 172 2.27 10.76 -3.87
C ALA A 172 3.46 11.73 -3.79
N LEU A 173 3.19 13.04 -3.66
CA LEU A 173 4.22 14.06 -3.46
C LEU A 173 5.02 13.84 -2.18
N ALA A 174 4.34 13.57 -1.05
CA ALA A 174 5.01 13.29 0.22
C ALA A 174 5.82 11.98 0.22
N SER A 175 5.53 11.07 -0.71
CA SER A 175 6.30 9.84 -0.93
C SER A 175 7.49 10.12 -1.84
N TRP A 176 7.27 10.87 -2.92
CA TRP A 176 8.31 11.33 -3.84
C TRP A 176 9.39 12.16 -3.13
N GLU A 177 9.01 13.07 -2.23
CA GLU A 177 9.95 13.89 -1.44
C GLU A 177 10.89 13.08 -0.53
N LYS A 178 10.52 11.83 -0.19
CA LYS A 178 11.35 10.94 0.64
C LYS A 178 12.35 10.12 -0.17
N LEU A 179 12.16 10.04 -1.49
CA LEU A 179 13.08 9.35 -2.37
C LEU A 179 14.43 10.07 -2.40
N LEU A 180 15.50 9.32 -2.59
CA LEU A 180 16.83 9.88 -2.81
C LEU A 180 16.84 10.66 -4.15
N PRO A 181 17.72 11.66 -4.33
CA PRO A 181 17.74 12.48 -5.54
C PRO A 181 17.76 11.68 -6.85
N HIS A 182 18.56 10.60 -6.91
CA HIS A 182 18.65 9.75 -8.10
C HIS A 182 17.36 8.94 -8.36
N GLN A 183 16.65 8.55 -7.31
CA GLN A 183 15.36 7.86 -7.40
C GLN A 183 14.26 8.84 -7.83
N GLN A 184 14.28 10.08 -7.33
CA GLN A 184 13.37 11.13 -7.79
C GLN A 184 13.55 11.41 -9.28
N ASP A 185 14.80 11.48 -9.74
CA ASP A 185 15.11 11.68 -11.15
C ASP A 185 14.69 10.47 -11.99
N LEU A 186 14.77 9.24 -11.46
CA LEU A 186 14.20 8.05 -12.12
C LEU A 186 12.71 8.18 -12.36
N VAL A 187 11.97 8.48 -11.31
CA VAL A 187 10.51 8.63 -11.41
C VAL A 187 10.13 9.74 -12.39
N LYS A 188 10.86 10.86 -12.42
CA LYS A 188 10.63 11.95 -13.39
C LYS A 188 10.85 11.50 -14.83
N ASN A 189 11.99 10.88 -15.12
CA ASN A 189 12.33 10.44 -16.48
C ASN A 189 11.34 9.38 -16.96
N VAL A 190 10.98 8.44 -16.09
CA VAL A 190 9.92 7.47 -16.35
C VAL A 190 8.59 8.16 -16.70
N ALA A 191 8.15 9.14 -15.89
CA ALA A 191 6.90 9.85 -16.14
C ALA A 191 6.93 10.62 -17.47
N MET A 192 8.05 11.26 -17.80
CA MET A 192 8.24 11.96 -19.07
C MET A 192 8.17 11.00 -20.26
N CYS A 193 8.93 9.90 -20.23
CA CYS A 193 8.93 8.92 -21.31
C CYS A 193 7.55 8.29 -21.51
N SER A 194 6.82 8.00 -20.42
CA SER A 194 5.46 7.43 -20.50
C SER A 194 4.49 8.41 -21.15
N GLN A 195 4.59 9.71 -20.81
CA GLN A 195 3.77 10.76 -21.41
C GLN A 195 4.08 10.98 -22.90
N GLU A 196 5.35 10.89 -23.30
CA GLU A 196 5.76 11.07 -24.70
C GLU A 196 5.36 9.89 -25.59
N ALA A 197 5.44 8.67 -25.05
CA ALA A 197 5.19 7.46 -25.80
C ALA A 197 3.73 6.98 -25.75
N ASP A 198 2.89 7.59 -24.91
CA ASP A 198 1.49 7.19 -24.65
C ASP A 198 1.39 5.68 -24.37
N CYS A 199 2.35 5.15 -23.60
CA CYS A 199 2.48 3.71 -23.36
C CYS A 199 2.82 3.38 -21.89
N GLU A 200 2.33 2.22 -21.45
CA GLU A 200 2.55 1.63 -20.11
C GLU A 200 3.88 0.86 -20.01
N VAL A 201 4.51 0.56 -21.15
CA VAL A 201 5.74 -0.21 -21.25
C VAL A 201 6.82 0.67 -21.85
N LEU A 202 7.84 0.97 -21.06
CA LEU A 202 8.96 1.79 -21.51
C LEU A 202 10.14 0.93 -21.94
N ASN A 203 10.75 1.29 -23.05
CA ASN A 203 12.03 0.74 -23.45
C ASN A 203 13.12 1.34 -22.56
N ILE A 204 13.94 0.48 -21.96
CA ILE A 204 15.04 0.92 -21.08
C ILE A 204 16.08 1.79 -21.82
N LEU A 205 16.17 1.68 -23.15
CA LEU A 205 17.04 2.51 -23.97
C LEU A 205 16.59 3.97 -23.99
N ASP A 206 15.27 4.20 -24.13
CA ASP A 206 14.68 5.55 -24.11
C ASP A 206 14.85 6.17 -22.72
N LEU A 207 14.68 5.35 -21.67
CA LEU A 207 14.93 5.76 -20.30
C LEU A 207 16.41 6.09 -20.04
N ALA A 208 17.34 5.29 -20.57
CA ALA A 208 18.78 5.52 -20.44
C ALA A 208 19.24 6.79 -21.17
N GLU A 209 18.65 7.06 -22.33
CA GLU A 209 18.88 8.29 -23.10
C GLU A 209 18.37 9.51 -22.34
N SER A 210 17.15 9.46 -21.79
CA SER A 210 16.58 10.52 -20.94
C SER A 210 17.42 10.78 -19.68
N PHE A 211 17.99 9.73 -19.11
CA PHE A 211 18.91 9.82 -17.97
C PHE A 211 20.28 10.44 -18.30
N GLY A 212 20.66 10.51 -19.57
CA GLY A 212 22.04 10.77 -19.96
C GLY A 212 23.03 9.73 -19.45
N SER A 213 22.56 8.52 -19.13
CA SER A 213 23.41 7.42 -18.65
C SER A 213 24.10 6.74 -19.84
N SER A 214 25.40 6.51 -19.72
CA SER A 214 26.17 5.73 -20.69
C SER A 214 26.10 4.21 -20.45
N SER A 215 25.47 3.77 -19.36
CA SER A 215 25.37 2.35 -18.99
C SER A 215 23.93 1.96 -18.64
N LEU A 216 23.46 0.89 -19.28
CA LEU A 216 22.18 0.23 -18.99
C LEU A 216 22.18 -0.40 -17.59
N ASP A 217 23.33 -0.84 -17.09
CA ASP A 217 23.44 -1.43 -15.75
C ASP A 217 23.08 -0.42 -14.65
N CYS A 218 23.38 0.86 -14.86
CA CYS A 218 23.05 1.92 -13.91
C CYS A 218 21.54 2.18 -13.85
N VAL A 219 20.87 2.15 -15.00
CA VAL A 219 19.40 2.32 -15.07
C VAL A 219 18.70 1.10 -14.48
N HIS A 220 19.21 -0.09 -14.78
CA HIS A 220 18.72 -1.35 -14.23
C HIS A 220 18.82 -1.38 -12.70
N HIS A 221 19.98 -1.01 -12.15
CA HIS A 221 20.17 -0.97 -10.70
C HIS A 221 19.23 0.04 -10.03
N ALA A 222 19.04 1.22 -10.64
CA ALA A 222 18.12 2.23 -10.14
C ALA A 222 16.65 1.76 -10.16
N CYS A 223 16.25 1.01 -11.19
CA CYS A 223 14.91 0.41 -11.27
C CYS A 223 14.68 -0.61 -10.15
N ILE A 224 15.66 -1.48 -9.87
CA ILE A 224 15.60 -2.43 -8.77
C ILE A 224 15.51 -1.72 -7.41
N GLU A 225 16.32 -0.67 -7.19
CA GLU A 225 16.27 0.12 -5.95
C GLU A 225 14.92 0.82 -5.72
N CYS A 226 14.11 0.99 -6.76
CA CYS A 226 12.80 1.62 -6.70
C CYS A 226 11.64 0.61 -6.80
N ASP A 227 11.92 -0.70 -6.70
CA ASP A 227 10.93 -1.78 -6.86
C ASP A 227 10.15 -1.71 -8.19
N MET A 228 10.76 -1.21 -9.27
CA MET A 228 10.14 -1.21 -10.60
C MET A 228 10.29 -2.59 -11.26
N GLN A 229 9.21 -3.12 -11.84
CA GLN A 229 9.26 -4.40 -12.54
C GLN A 229 10.03 -4.29 -13.86
N PHE A 230 11.13 -5.04 -13.93
CA PHE A 230 11.99 -5.11 -15.11
C PHE A 230 11.92 -6.49 -15.75
N HIS A 231 11.71 -6.53 -17.07
CA HIS A 231 11.76 -7.75 -17.85
C HIS A 231 13.05 -7.80 -18.68
N GLU A 232 14.08 -8.45 -18.11
CA GLU A 232 15.41 -8.63 -18.71
C GLU A 232 15.34 -9.13 -20.17
N ASP A 233 14.47 -10.09 -20.45
CA ASP A 233 14.35 -10.71 -21.79
C ASP A 233 13.86 -9.75 -22.88
N SER A 234 13.22 -8.64 -22.49
CA SER A 234 12.62 -7.67 -23.40
C SER A 234 13.23 -6.28 -23.30
N CYS A 235 14.16 -6.05 -22.36
CA CYS A 235 14.70 -4.72 -22.05
C CYS A 235 13.58 -3.69 -21.81
N THR A 236 12.48 -4.11 -21.17
CA THR A 236 11.36 -3.22 -20.85
C THR A 236 11.24 -3.01 -19.36
N VAL A 237 10.94 -1.77 -18.99
CA VAL A 237 10.44 -1.41 -17.67
C VAL A 237 8.92 -1.41 -17.82
N VAL A 238 8.27 -2.34 -17.15
CA VAL A 238 6.82 -2.27 -16.99
C VAL A 238 6.60 -1.31 -15.85
N LEU A 239 5.98 -0.19 -16.18
CA LEU A 239 5.37 0.60 -15.15
C LEU A 239 4.23 -0.26 -14.64
N GLU A 240 4.31 -0.76 -13.42
CA GLU A 240 3.08 -1.04 -12.66
C GLU A 240 2.41 0.31 -12.36
N THR A 241 2.11 1.06 -13.41
CA THR A 241 0.92 1.88 -13.39
C THR A 241 -0.21 0.89 -13.28
N THR A 242 -0.79 0.91 -12.10
CA THR A 242 -2.21 0.69 -11.94
C THR A 242 -2.92 1.72 -12.83
N SER A 243 -2.88 1.60 -14.17
CA SER A 243 -3.55 2.52 -15.11
C SER A 243 -3.95 1.89 -16.45
N LYS A 244 -5.23 2.13 -16.75
CA LYS A 244 -5.94 2.48 -17.97
C LYS A 244 -7.17 3.27 -17.57
#